data_AF-A0A7C6DU56-F1
#
_entry.id   AF-A0A7C6DU56-F1
#
_cell.length_a   1.000
_cell.length_b   1.000
_cell.length_c   1.000
_cell.angle_alpha   90.00
_cell.angle_beta   90.00
_cell.angle_gamma   90.00
#
_symmetry.space_group_name_H-M   'P 1'
#
loop_
_entity.id
_entity.type
_entity.pdbx_description
1 polymer ?
#
loop_
_entity_poly.entity_id
_entity_poly.type
_entity_poly.pdbx_seq_one_letter_code
_entity_poly.pdbx_strand_id
1 'polypeptide(L)'
;MKAISAQMKEKEEKIQLLMECLAEETAKGIPIVVEGKRDVEALRAMGISGRIIPAKTGRKTFMEVLRELEECETHEVILLLDFDRKGREWTRRLERHLEGSGIKPNLYFWNGLLELVWTDVKDVEGLPAYLRNLRAKLGKD
;
A
#
# COMPACT_ATOMS: atom_id res chain seq x y z
N MET A 1 -0.03 4.24 -31.24
CA MET A 1 1.25 4.08 -30.51
C MET A 1 1.56 5.28 -29.59
N LYS A 2 1.73 6.51 -30.09
CA LYS A 2 2.10 7.68 -29.24
C LYS A 2 1.15 7.98 -28.07
N ALA A 3 -0.16 7.84 -28.26
CA ALA A 3 -1.14 8.09 -27.19
C ALA A 3 -1.07 7.05 -26.06
N ILE A 4 -0.89 5.77 -26.40
CA ILE A 4 -0.75 4.67 -25.44
C ILE A 4 0.54 4.82 -24.63
N SER A 5 1.65 5.19 -25.27
CA SER A 5 2.92 5.43 -24.56
C SER A 5 2.84 6.64 -23.62
N ALA A 6 2.10 7.69 -24.00
CA ALA A 6 1.88 8.84 -23.13
C ALA A 6 1.06 8.47 -21.89
N GLN A 7 -0.03 7.71 -22.06
CA GLN A 7 -0.84 7.22 -20.94
C GLN A 7 -0.06 6.29 -20.01
N MET A 8 0.76 5.39 -20.56
CA MET A 8 1.63 4.52 -19.76
C MET A 8 2.67 5.31 -18.97
N LYS A 9 3.25 6.35 -19.57
CA LYS A 9 4.22 7.23 -18.91
C LYS A 9 3.57 8.02 -17.77
N GLU A 10 2.43 8.64 -18.03
CA GLU A 10 1.69 9.39 -17.00
C GLU A 10 1.28 8.48 -15.83
N LYS A 11 0.83 7.25 -16.12
CA LYS A 11 0.52 6.25 -15.11
C LYS A 11 1.75 5.89 -14.26
N GLU A 12 2.89 5.67 -14.89
CA GLU A 12 4.14 5.36 -14.19
C GLU A 12 4.59 6.51 -13.28
N GLU A 13 4.54 7.75 -13.77
CA GLU A 13 4.88 8.95 -13.01
C GLU A 13 3.96 9.14 -11.79
N LYS A 14 2.65 8.90 -11.96
CA LYS A 14 1.68 8.97 -10.86
C LYS A 14 1.93 7.90 -9.79
N ILE A 15 2.23 6.66 -10.20
CA ILE A 15 2.55 5.60 -9.24
C ILE A 15 3.86 5.94 -8.52
N GLN A 16 4.89 6.41 -9.24
CA GLN A 16 6.15 6.78 -8.64
C GLN A 16 5.97 7.89 -7.60
N LEU A 17 5.22 8.95 -7.92
CA LEU A 17 4.92 10.04 -6.99
C LEU A 17 4.20 9.53 -5.74
N LEU A 18 3.21 8.63 -5.89
CA LEU A 18 2.54 8.01 -4.74
C LEU A 18 3.52 7.23 -3.85
N MET A 19 4.45 6.49 -4.44
CA MET A 19 5.45 5.72 -3.70
C MET A 19 6.48 6.63 -2.99
N GLU A 20 6.87 7.74 -3.61
CA GLU A 20 7.74 8.75 -3.00
C GLU A 20 7.05 9.41 -1.79
N CYS A 21 5.80 9.87 -1.95
CA CYS A 21 5.03 10.40 -0.84
C CYS A 21 4.78 9.34 0.26
N LEU A 22 4.59 8.07 -0.11
CA LEU A 22 4.46 6.98 0.86
C LEU A 22 5.75 6.83 1.69
N ALA A 23 6.91 6.87 1.02
CA ALA A 23 8.20 6.81 1.70
C ALA A 23 8.36 7.97 2.69
N GLU A 24 8.01 9.20 2.29
CA GLU A 24 8.04 10.38 3.15
C GLU A 24 7.15 10.23 4.40
N GLU A 25 5.90 9.79 4.24
CA GLU A 25 5.01 9.59 5.39
C GLU A 25 5.53 8.50 6.35
N THR A 26 6.07 7.40 5.80
CA THR A 26 6.66 6.37 6.67
C THR A 26 7.94 6.81 7.36
N ALA A 27 8.72 7.71 6.75
CA ALA A 27 9.92 8.30 7.36
C ALA A 27 9.57 9.23 8.53
N LYS A 28 8.36 9.82 8.53
CA LYS A 28 7.81 10.58 9.68
C LYS A 28 7.34 9.69 10.82
N GLY A 29 7.42 8.36 10.66
CA GLY A 29 7.03 7.39 11.68
C GLY A 29 5.60 6.85 11.53
N ILE A 30 4.87 7.24 10.48
CA ILE A 30 3.51 6.71 10.23
C ILE A 30 3.63 5.24 9.78
N PRO A 31 3.04 4.28 10.51
CA PRO A 31 3.12 2.87 10.13
C PRO A 31 2.18 2.54 8.97
N ILE A 32 2.58 1.56 8.16
CA ILE A 32 1.74 0.95 7.13
C ILE A 32 1.22 -0.40 7.63
N VAL A 33 -0.07 -0.68 7.45
CA VAL A 33 -0.64 -2.02 7.59
C VAL A 33 -0.80 -2.65 6.21
N VAL A 34 -0.24 -3.84 6.03
CA VAL A 34 -0.35 -4.63 4.79
C VAL A 34 -1.00 -5.99 5.06
N GLU A 35 -1.41 -6.70 4.02
CA GLU A 35 -2.08 -7.98 4.19
C GLU A 35 -1.12 -9.07 4.70
N GLY A 36 0.06 -9.23 4.09
CA GLY A 36 1.01 -10.28 4.41
C GLY A 36 2.48 -9.89 4.35
N LYS A 37 3.36 -10.86 4.64
CA LYS A 37 4.82 -10.65 4.63
C LYS A 37 5.38 -10.33 3.24
N ARG A 38 4.78 -10.88 2.20
CA ARG A 38 5.22 -10.64 0.82
C ARG A 38 4.97 -9.21 0.37
N ASP A 39 3.91 -8.58 0.89
CA ASP A 39 3.68 -7.14 0.68
C ASP A 39 4.77 -6.30 1.36
N VAL A 40 5.21 -6.71 2.56
CA VAL A 40 6.36 -6.08 3.23
C VAL A 40 7.59 -6.16 2.35
N GLU A 41 7.92 -7.35 1.83
CA GLU A 41 9.07 -7.57 0.95
C GLU A 41 8.97 -6.73 -0.33
N ALA A 42 7.78 -6.65 -0.95
CA ALA A 42 7.51 -5.84 -2.12
C ALA A 42 7.72 -4.34 -1.85
N LEU A 43 7.16 -3.81 -0.77
CA LEU A 43 7.34 -2.41 -0.38
C LEU A 43 8.80 -2.09 -0.06
N ARG A 44 9.52 -3.02 0.60
CA ARG A 44 10.95 -2.88 0.90
C ARG A 44 11.79 -2.85 -0.38
N ALA A 45 11.49 -3.71 -1.36
CA ALA A 45 12.14 -3.71 -2.67
C ALA A 45 11.88 -2.40 -3.46
N MET A 46 10.78 -1.71 -3.16
CA MET A 46 10.44 -0.40 -3.72
C MET A 46 10.99 0.78 -2.90
N GLY A 47 11.83 0.53 -1.89
CA GLY A 47 12.51 1.58 -1.12
C GLY A 47 11.76 2.10 0.12
N ILE A 48 10.61 1.52 0.46
CA ILE A 48 9.89 1.89 1.68
C ILE A 48 10.58 1.26 2.87
N SER A 49 11.11 2.06 3.81
CA SER A 49 11.94 1.61 4.93
C SER A 49 11.29 1.78 6.32
N GLY A 50 10.20 2.55 6.45
CA GLY A 50 9.52 2.77 7.73
C GLY A 50 8.78 1.54 8.28
N ARG A 51 8.03 1.69 9.37
CA ARG A 51 7.36 0.56 10.05
C ARG A 51 6.23 0.00 9.18
N ILE A 52 6.30 -1.31 8.87
CA ILE A 52 5.28 -2.03 8.09
C ILE A 52 4.80 -3.22 8.93
N ILE A 53 3.49 -3.29 9.16
CA ILE A 53 2.82 -4.27 10.02
C ILE A 53 2.01 -5.22 9.13
N PRO A 54 2.41 -6.50 9.01
CA PRO A 54 1.61 -7.48 8.28
C PRO A 54 0.42 -7.94 9.14
N ALA A 55 -0.77 -7.91 8.54
CA ALA A 55 -2.03 -8.24 9.20
C ALA A 55 -2.28 -9.75 9.30
N LYS A 56 -1.82 -10.54 8.31
CA LYS A 56 -1.96 -11.99 8.23
C LYS A 56 -0.59 -12.65 8.31
N THR A 57 -0.09 -12.86 9.53
CA THR A 57 1.09 -13.68 9.78
C THR A 57 0.71 -14.87 10.65
N GLY A 58 0.67 -16.08 10.07
CA GLY A 58 0.36 -17.30 10.82
C GLY A 58 -1.06 -17.28 11.40
N ARG A 59 -1.18 -17.29 12.74
CA ARG A 59 -2.46 -17.22 13.46
C ARG A 59 -2.87 -15.80 13.87
N LYS A 60 -2.15 -14.77 13.38
CA LYS A 60 -2.37 -13.40 13.81
C LYS A 60 -3.83 -12.98 13.59
N THR A 61 -4.49 -12.57 14.66
CA THR A 61 -5.89 -12.15 14.64
C THR A 61 -6.01 -10.66 14.38
N PHE A 62 -7.19 -10.23 13.91
CA PHE A 62 -7.52 -8.81 13.78
C PHE A 62 -7.24 -8.00 15.06
N MET A 63 -7.53 -8.57 16.23
CA MET A 63 -7.29 -7.92 17.53
C MET A 63 -5.81 -7.73 17.86
N GLU A 64 -4.94 -8.62 17.39
CA GLU A 64 -3.49 -8.48 17.60
C GLU A 64 -2.90 -7.38 16.71
N VAL A 65 -3.41 -7.23 15.49
CA VAL A 65 -3.03 -6.09 14.62
C VAL A 65 -3.42 -4.78 15.28
N LEU A 66 -4.64 -4.69 15.83
CA LEU A 66 -5.11 -3.49 16.52
C LEU A 66 -4.27 -3.14 17.74
N ARG A 67 -3.95 -4.13 18.60
CA ARG A 67 -3.07 -3.91 19.75
C ARG A 67 -1.70 -3.39 19.34
N GLU A 68 -1.10 -3.95 18.29
CA GLU A 68 0.19 -3.47 17.78
C GLU A 68 0.11 -2.03 17.25
N LEU A 69 -1.03 -1.62 16.67
CA LEU A 69 -1.25 -0.24 16.23
C LEU A 69 -1.43 0.72 17.41
N GLU A 70 -2.13 0.30 18.47
CA GLU A 70 -2.27 1.07 19.70
C GLU A 70 -0.91 1.28 20.40
N GLU A 71 -0.05 0.26 20.40
CA GLU A 71 1.33 0.33 20.93
C GLU A 71 2.26 1.23 20.11
N CYS A 72 1.89 1.61 18.88
CA CYS A 72 2.72 2.49 18.05
C CYS A 72 2.67 3.96 18.48
N GLU A 73 1.81 4.34 19.45
CA GLU A 73 1.61 5.73 19.90
C GLU A 73 1.41 6.72 18.73
N THR A 74 0.84 6.23 17.62
CA THR A 74 0.60 7.02 16.42
C THR A 74 -0.83 7.51 16.36
N HIS A 75 -1.01 8.72 15.85
CA HIS A 75 -2.32 9.28 15.57
C HIS A 75 -2.84 8.95 14.18
N GLU A 76 -2.00 8.36 13.32
CA GLU A 76 -2.34 8.03 11.93
C GLU A 76 -1.73 6.69 11.51
N VAL A 77 -2.44 5.93 10.67
CA VAL A 77 -1.99 4.63 10.14
C VAL A 77 -2.36 4.55 8.67
N ILE A 78 -1.39 4.21 7.82
CA ILE A 78 -1.64 3.98 6.39
C ILE A 78 -2.15 2.55 6.21
N LEU A 79 -3.30 2.38 5.57
CA LEU A 79 -3.83 1.06 5.24
C LEU A 79 -3.51 0.76 3.77
N LEU A 80 -2.77 -0.32 3.51
CA LEU A 80 -2.39 -0.75 2.18
C LEU A 80 -2.54 -2.28 2.04
N LEU A 81 -3.78 -2.75 2.10
CA LEU A 81 -4.15 -4.15 1.91
C LEU A 81 -4.43 -4.45 0.44
N ASP A 82 -4.56 -5.74 0.12
CA ASP A 82 -4.82 -6.22 -1.24
C ASP A 82 -6.09 -5.60 -1.83
N PHE A 83 -6.06 -5.43 -3.15
CA PHE A 83 -7.16 -4.84 -3.91
C PHE A 83 -8.29 -5.83 -4.18
N ASP A 84 -8.17 -7.08 -3.73
CA ASP A 84 -9.18 -8.11 -3.89
C ASP A 84 -10.42 -7.91 -3.00
N ARG A 85 -11.42 -8.79 -3.11
CA ARG A 85 -12.66 -8.66 -2.33
C ARG A 85 -12.41 -8.73 -0.81
N LYS A 86 -11.52 -9.61 -0.37
CA LYS A 86 -11.21 -9.85 1.05
C LYS A 86 -10.39 -8.70 1.62
N GLY A 87 -9.39 -8.24 0.89
CA GLY A 87 -8.58 -7.08 1.26
C GLY A 87 -9.45 -5.84 1.42
N ARG A 88 -10.35 -5.55 0.47
CA ARG A 88 -11.32 -4.45 0.59
C ARG A 88 -12.25 -4.53 1.82
N GLU A 89 -12.74 -5.73 2.14
CA GLU A 89 -13.55 -5.95 3.34
C GLU A 89 -12.75 -5.68 4.61
N TRP A 90 -11.50 -6.15 4.65
CA TRP A 90 -10.58 -5.93 5.75
C TRP A 90 -10.22 -4.45 5.92
N THR A 91 -9.92 -3.73 4.84
CA THR A 91 -9.64 -2.29 4.86
C THR A 91 -10.78 -1.52 5.52
N ARG A 92 -12.03 -1.75 5.11
CA ARG A 92 -13.22 -1.11 5.69
C ARG A 92 -13.49 -1.50 7.15
N ARG A 93 -13.03 -2.67 7.58
CA ARG A 93 -13.15 -3.12 8.97
C ARG A 93 -12.08 -2.45 9.85
N LEU A 94 -10.86 -2.34 9.36
CA LEU A 94 -9.77 -1.62 10.04
C LEU A 94 -10.10 -0.12 10.15
N GLU A 95 -10.51 0.51 9.06
CA GLU A 95 -10.92 1.92 9.01
C GLU A 95 -11.92 2.27 10.13
N ARG A 96 -13.07 1.58 10.16
CA ARG A 96 -14.11 1.80 11.19
C ARG A 96 -13.64 1.58 12.62
N HIS A 97 -12.70 0.66 12.82
CA HIS A 97 -12.19 0.39 14.17
C HIS A 97 -11.19 1.46 14.60
N LEU A 98 -10.27 1.85 13.72
CA LEU A 98 -9.26 2.87 14.01
C LEU A 98 -9.90 4.21 14.33
N GLU A 99 -10.92 4.62 13.55
CA GLU A 99 -11.71 5.82 13.83
C GLU A 99 -12.33 5.79 15.24
N GLY A 100 -12.85 4.63 15.67
CA GLY A 100 -13.41 4.44 17.01
C GLY A 100 -12.37 4.50 18.14
N SER A 101 -11.10 4.20 17.83
CA SER A 101 -9.98 4.23 18.79
C SER A 101 -9.18 5.54 18.75
N GLY A 102 -9.62 6.55 17.98
CA GLY A 102 -8.93 7.85 17.87
C GLY A 102 -7.67 7.82 17.00
N ILE A 103 -7.45 6.76 16.22
CA ILE A 103 -6.36 6.63 15.26
C ILE A 103 -6.92 6.94 13.87
N LYS A 104 -6.34 7.89 13.15
CA LYS A 104 -6.80 8.28 11.82
C LYS A 104 -6.36 7.24 10.77
N PRO A 105 -7.27 6.52 10.09
CA PRO A 105 -6.89 5.70 8.95
C PRO A 105 -6.57 6.60 7.74
N ASN A 106 -5.43 6.35 7.11
CA ASN A 106 -5.01 6.99 5.86
C ASN A 106 -5.17 6.02 4.69
N LEU A 107 -6.17 6.29 3.85
CA LEU A 107 -6.47 5.55 2.62
C LEU A 107 -6.02 6.25 1.35
N TYR A 108 -5.29 7.37 1.45
CA TYR A 108 -4.86 8.16 0.28
C TYR A 108 -4.08 7.30 -0.73
N PHE A 109 -3.07 6.59 -0.24
CA PHE A 109 -2.22 5.74 -1.08
C PHE A 109 -2.98 4.54 -1.65
N TRP A 110 -3.82 3.91 -0.85
CA TRP A 110 -4.61 2.76 -1.29
C TRP A 110 -5.62 3.14 -2.38
N ASN A 111 -6.34 4.26 -2.22
CA ASN A 111 -7.25 4.76 -3.23
C ASN A 111 -6.52 5.17 -4.51
N GLY A 112 -5.39 5.88 -4.39
CA GLY A 112 -4.59 6.30 -5.55
C GLY A 112 -4.02 5.11 -6.34
N LEU A 113 -3.48 4.11 -5.63
CA LEU A 113 -3.00 2.89 -6.27
C LEU A 113 -4.15 2.10 -6.88
N LEU A 114 -5.27 1.94 -6.19
CA LEU A 114 -6.44 1.24 -6.72
C LEU A 114 -6.90 1.90 -8.03
N GLU A 115 -7.09 3.21 -8.07
CA GLU A 115 -7.49 3.93 -9.28
C GLU A 115 -6.54 3.68 -10.45
N LEU A 116 -5.23 3.68 -10.18
CA LEU A 116 -4.21 3.48 -11.19
C LEU A 116 -4.14 2.01 -11.64
N VAL A 117 -4.07 1.04 -10.73
CA VAL A 117 -3.64 -0.34 -11.05
C VAL A 117 -4.73 -1.41 -10.94
N TRP A 118 -5.99 -1.08 -10.60
CA TRP A 118 -7.02 -2.10 -10.33
C TRP A 118 -7.26 -3.11 -11.45
N THR A 119 -7.02 -2.76 -12.72
CA THR A 119 -7.16 -3.69 -13.87
C THR A 119 -5.96 -4.62 -14.03
N ASP A 120 -4.81 -4.23 -13.50
CA ASP A 120 -3.51 -4.84 -13.80
C ASP A 120 -2.94 -5.61 -12.60
N VAL A 121 -3.25 -5.19 -11.38
CA VAL A 121 -2.65 -5.67 -10.13
C VAL A 121 -3.72 -5.96 -9.10
N LYS A 122 -3.66 -7.15 -8.47
CA LYS A 122 -4.65 -7.62 -7.50
C LYS A 122 -4.21 -7.43 -6.04
N ASP A 123 -2.91 -7.41 -5.82
CA ASP A 123 -2.25 -7.47 -4.52
C ASP A 123 -1.06 -6.49 -4.48
N VAL A 124 -0.61 -6.15 -3.28
CA VAL A 124 0.54 -5.25 -3.12
C VAL A 124 1.85 -5.95 -3.56
N GLU A 125 1.96 -7.26 -3.35
CA GLU A 125 3.05 -8.12 -3.84
C GLU A 125 3.30 -7.95 -5.35
N GLY A 126 2.26 -7.75 -6.17
CA GLY A 126 2.35 -7.63 -7.62
C GLY A 126 2.83 -6.26 -8.14
N LEU A 127 2.81 -5.21 -7.32
CA LEU A 127 3.17 -3.84 -7.72
C LEU A 127 4.60 -3.72 -8.30
N PRO A 128 5.66 -4.31 -7.71
CA PRO A 128 7.01 -4.20 -8.25
C PRO A 128 7.15 -4.80 -9.65
N ALA A 129 6.54 -5.98 -9.87
CA ALA A 129 6.57 -6.64 -11.16
C ALA A 129 5.81 -5.84 -12.22
N TYR A 130 4.68 -5.24 -11.83
CA TYR A 130 3.91 -4.36 -12.70
C TYR A 130 4.72 -3.14 -13.14
N LEU A 131 5.34 -2.42 -12.20
CA LEU A 131 6.14 -1.23 -12.49
C LEU A 131 7.34 -1.55 -13.38
N ARG A 132 8.05 -2.65 -13.12
CA ARG A 132 9.12 -3.12 -14.01
C ARG A 132 8.62 -3.34 -15.43
N ASN A 133 7.52 -4.08 -15.60
CA ASN A 133 6.96 -4.34 -16.92
C ASN A 133 6.47 -3.05 -17.63
N LEU A 134 5.99 -2.07 -16.86
CA LEU A 134 5.58 -0.76 -17.38
C LEU A 134 6.79 0.05 -17.87
N ARG A 135 7.89 0.05 -17.11
CA ARG A 135 9.16 0.73 -17.48
C ARG A 135 9.83 0.09 -18.70
N ALA A 136 9.86 -1.24 -18.78
CA ALA A 136 10.33 -1.96 -19.96
C ALA A 136 9.59 -1.53 -21.24
N LYS A 137 8.26 -1.41 -21.17
CA LYS A 137 7.43 -0.95 -22.30
C LYS A 137 7.69 0.52 -22.69
N LEU A 138 8.17 1.34 -21.74
CA LEU A 138 8.54 2.73 -21.95
C LEU A 138 10.01 2.91 -22.39
N GLY A 139 10.80 1.83 -22.43
CA GLY A 139 12.23 1.87 -22.74
C GLY A 139 13.08 2.52 -21.64
N LYS A 140 12.65 2.42 -20.38
CA LYS A 140 13.34 2.98 -19.19
C LYS A 140 14.19 1.97 -18.42
N ASP A 141 14.32 0.73 -18.91
CA ASP A 141 15.07 -0.36 -18.28
C ASP A 141 16.41 -0.63 -18.97
#